data_AF-A0A413H6L3-F1
#
_entry.id   AF-A0A413H6L3-F1
#
_cell.length_a   1.000
_cell.length_b   1.000
_cell.length_c   1.000
_cell.angle_alpha   90.00
_cell.angle_beta   90.00
_cell.angle_gamma   90.00
#
_symmetry.space_group_name_H-M   'P 1'
#
loop_
_entity.id
_entity.type
_entity.pdbx_description
1 polymer ?
#
loop_
_entity_poly.entity_id
_entity_poly.type
_entity_poly.pdbx_seq_one_letter_code
_entity_poly.pdbx_strand_id
1 'polypeptide(L)'
;MNQTPNANRLQIALFGQRNSGKSSLVNALTGQDTVLVSPTPGTTTDPVTKAMEIHPLGPCLFIDTPGFDDEGELGEMRVERTLKVIEKTDIALFLCENGDEEEQAWIKRLKERNIPVVLILNKSDIRPDIGSRAAQIEKVYGEHPVIVSAQSGTGIHEIHRAILEKLPADFGEQTITGNLVKEGDVVLLVMPQDIQAPKGRLILPQVQTIRELLDRKCLVMSCTTDKLGDTLRTLASPPQLIITDSQVFQTVYQQKPAESCLTSFSVLFAGYKGDIHYYVESAAAIDSLTKQSHVLIAEACTHAPLTEDIGRVKLPRLLRKRIGERLKIDIVSGNDFPEDLSGYNLIIHCGACMFNRKYVLSRIEQAKTQKVPMTNYGIAIAHLSGILDKISY
;
A
#
# COMPACT_ATOMS: atom_id res chain seq x y z
N MET A 1 -5.80 13.75 -13.16
CA MET A 1 -4.56 12.98 -12.94
C MET A 1 -4.01 13.06 -11.51
N ASN A 2 -3.89 14.22 -10.84
CA ASN A 2 -3.30 14.32 -9.48
C ASN A 2 -4.22 13.99 -8.29
N GLN A 3 -5.46 13.51 -8.52
CA GLN A 3 -6.44 13.31 -7.45
C GLN A 3 -6.43 11.89 -6.85
N THR A 4 -5.99 10.87 -7.59
CA THR A 4 -5.86 9.51 -7.07
C THR A 4 -4.60 9.39 -6.21
N PRO A 5 -4.71 9.01 -4.92
CA PRO A 5 -3.56 8.77 -4.07
C PRO A 5 -2.67 7.67 -4.65
N ASN A 6 -1.35 7.85 -4.57
CA ASN A 6 -0.38 6.86 -5.05
C ASN A 6 -0.57 5.47 -4.42
N ALA A 7 -1.10 5.42 -3.19
CA ALA A 7 -1.48 4.21 -2.46
C ALA A 7 -2.50 3.32 -3.19
N ASN A 8 -3.27 3.87 -4.12
CA ASN A 8 -4.33 3.19 -4.86
C ASN A 8 -3.99 3.02 -6.34
N ARG A 9 -2.74 3.29 -6.73
CA ARG A 9 -2.27 3.09 -8.10
C ARG A 9 -1.54 1.78 -8.21
N LEU A 10 -1.73 1.09 -9.34
CA LEU A 10 -0.86 0.00 -9.75
C LEU A 10 0.57 0.54 -9.90
N GLN A 11 1.53 0.03 -9.13
CA GLN A 11 2.91 0.47 -9.17
C GLN A 11 3.72 -0.37 -10.16
N ILE A 12 4.15 0.28 -11.24
CA ILE A 12 4.91 -0.32 -12.34
C ILE A 12 6.35 0.20 -12.23
N ALA A 13 7.29 -0.65 -11.81
CA ALA A 13 8.68 -0.23 -11.65
C ALA A 13 9.55 -0.72 -12.80
N LEU A 14 10.45 0.14 -13.26
CA LEU A 14 11.39 -0.16 -14.34
C LEU A 14 12.74 -0.50 -13.74
N PHE A 15 13.25 -1.71 -14.04
CA PHE A 15 14.56 -2.19 -13.60
C PHE A 15 15.45 -2.44 -14.83
N GLY A 16 16.77 -2.38 -14.65
CA GLY A 16 17.73 -2.55 -15.74
C GLY A 16 19.05 -1.85 -15.44
N GLN A 17 20.11 -2.17 -16.19
CA GLN A 17 21.42 -1.53 -16.08
C GLN A 17 21.37 -0.02 -16.35
N ARG A 18 22.43 0.71 -15.96
CA ARG A 18 22.65 2.11 -16.35
C ARG A 18 22.59 2.21 -17.87
N ASN A 19 22.02 3.32 -18.35
CA ASN A 19 21.87 3.60 -19.78
C ASN A 19 21.02 2.60 -20.60
N SER A 20 20.30 1.64 -20.00
CA SER A 20 19.37 0.75 -20.73
C SER A 20 18.16 1.49 -21.34
N GLY A 21 17.91 2.72 -20.89
CA GLY A 21 16.87 3.61 -21.40
C GLY A 21 15.58 3.60 -20.57
N LYS A 22 15.65 3.26 -19.28
CA LYS A 22 14.51 3.28 -18.33
C LYS A 22 13.77 4.62 -18.34
N SER A 23 14.47 5.73 -18.09
CA SER A 23 13.86 7.07 -18.05
C SER A 23 13.20 7.47 -19.37
N SER A 24 13.85 7.16 -20.50
CA SER A 24 13.29 7.39 -21.83
C SER A 24 12.02 6.57 -22.06
N LEU A 25 12.01 5.32 -21.60
CA LEU A 25 10.84 4.45 -21.71
C LEU A 25 9.69 4.93 -20.83
N VAL A 26 9.95 5.43 -19.61
CA VAL A 26 8.93 6.07 -18.78
C VAL A 26 8.32 7.27 -19.51
N ASN A 27 9.13 8.10 -20.16
CA ASN A 27 8.64 9.24 -20.92
C ASN A 27 7.76 8.80 -22.09
N ALA A 28 8.21 7.81 -22.86
CA ALA A 28 7.48 7.26 -23.99
C ALA A 28 6.14 6.63 -23.56
N LEU A 29 6.14 5.86 -22.47
CA LEU A 29 4.93 5.24 -21.91
C LEU A 29 3.93 6.30 -21.42
N THR A 30 4.43 7.36 -20.76
CA THR A 30 3.56 8.37 -20.14
C THR A 30 3.12 9.49 -21.06
N GLY A 31 3.76 9.66 -22.22
CA GLY A 31 3.53 10.80 -23.11
C GLY A 31 3.82 12.16 -22.48
N GLN A 32 4.60 12.19 -21.39
CA GLN A 32 4.95 13.38 -20.63
C GLN A 32 6.46 13.60 -20.67
N ASP A 33 6.89 14.74 -21.21
CA ASP A 33 8.28 15.18 -21.09
C ASP A 33 8.59 15.48 -19.62
N THR A 34 9.66 14.89 -19.08
CA THR A 34 10.19 15.26 -17.77
C THR A 34 10.58 16.73 -17.78
N VAL A 35 9.88 17.58 -17.03
CA VAL A 35 10.55 18.74 -16.44
C VAL A 35 11.57 18.17 -15.46
N LEU A 36 12.83 18.17 -15.91
CA LEU A 36 14.00 17.82 -15.13
C LEU A 36 13.93 18.47 -13.74
N VAL A 37 13.98 17.65 -12.70
CA VAL A 37 14.45 18.11 -11.39
C VAL A 37 15.98 18.25 -11.51
N SER A 38 16.44 19.50 -11.41
CA SER A 38 17.82 20.00 -11.29
C SER A 38 18.87 19.50 -12.32
N PRO A 39 19.51 20.41 -13.09
CA PRO A 39 20.55 20.08 -14.07
C PRO A 39 21.91 19.70 -13.46
N THR A 40 21.99 19.40 -12.16
CA THR A 40 23.20 18.91 -11.50
C THR A 40 23.20 17.36 -11.46
N PRO A 41 24.07 16.69 -12.24
CA PRO A 41 24.26 15.25 -12.14
C PRO A 41 24.58 14.86 -10.69
N GLY A 42 23.79 13.97 -10.11
CA GLY A 42 24.01 13.48 -8.73
C GLY A 42 23.14 14.11 -7.63
N THR A 43 22.13 14.94 -7.94
CA THR A 43 21.33 15.62 -6.90
C THR A 43 19.95 15.02 -6.61
N THR A 44 19.42 14.14 -7.45
CA THR A 44 18.17 13.41 -7.18
C THR A 44 18.47 11.95 -6.85
N THR A 45 18.53 11.68 -5.54
CA THR A 45 18.75 10.34 -4.99
C THR A 45 17.46 9.50 -4.95
N ASP A 46 16.27 10.11 -5.06
CA ASP A 46 14.98 9.42 -4.99
C ASP A 46 14.49 8.89 -6.36
N PRO A 47 13.89 7.68 -6.43
CA PRO A 47 13.24 7.18 -7.65
C PRO A 47 12.22 8.17 -8.21
N VAL A 48 12.27 8.42 -9.52
CA VAL A 48 11.35 9.35 -10.18
C VAL A 48 10.03 8.63 -10.43
N THR A 49 8.91 9.25 -10.05
CA THR A 49 7.58 8.64 -10.23
C THR A 49 6.70 9.45 -11.18
N LYS A 50 5.93 8.76 -12.03
CA LYS A 50 4.97 9.37 -12.96
C LYS A 50 3.61 8.69 -12.91
N ALA A 51 2.59 9.49 -12.69
CA ALA A 51 1.20 9.06 -12.67
C ALA A 51 0.62 9.02 -14.09
N MET A 52 -0.02 7.91 -14.45
CA MET A 52 -0.74 7.76 -15.72
C MET A 52 -2.07 7.03 -15.51
N GLU A 53 -2.98 7.14 -16.46
CA GLU A 53 -4.16 6.28 -16.55
C GLU A 53 -4.01 5.39 -17.80
N ILE A 54 -4.04 4.07 -17.62
CA ILE A 54 -3.92 3.09 -18.69
C ILE A 54 -5.28 2.41 -18.83
N HIS A 55 -5.93 2.49 -19.99
CA HIS A 55 -7.16 1.73 -20.23
C HIS A 55 -6.82 0.28 -20.60
N PRO A 56 -7.44 -0.76 -20.00
CA PRO A 56 -8.52 -0.72 -18.98
C PRO A 56 -8.05 -0.77 -17.50
N LEU A 57 -6.74 -0.74 -17.22
CA LEU A 57 -6.17 -0.86 -15.86
C LEU A 57 -6.55 0.27 -14.89
N GLY A 58 -6.89 1.44 -15.39
CA GLY A 58 -7.12 2.64 -14.58
C GLY A 58 -5.82 3.31 -14.13
N PRO A 59 -5.73 3.85 -12.91
CA PRO A 59 -4.62 4.70 -12.49
C PRO A 59 -3.36 3.89 -12.14
N CYS A 60 -2.27 4.17 -12.83
CA CYS A 60 -0.96 3.58 -12.63
C CYS A 60 0.07 4.61 -12.14
N LEU A 61 1.13 4.12 -11.52
CA LEU A 61 2.31 4.89 -11.13
C LEU A 61 3.55 4.19 -11.67
N PHE A 62 4.20 4.81 -12.65
CA PHE A 62 5.50 4.37 -13.15
C PHE A 62 6.61 4.83 -12.21
N ILE A 63 7.55 3.96 -11.91
CA ILE A 63 8.68 4.22 -11.01
C ILE A 63 9.97 3.94 -11.77
N ASP A 64 10.72 4.99 -12.06
CA ASP A 64 12.06 4.89 -12.65
C ASP A 64 13.08 4.64 -11.55
N THR A 65 13.71 3.45 -11.55
CA THR A 65 14.74 3.11 -10.57
C THR A 65 16.13 3.51 -11.09
N PRO A 66 17.10 3.75 -10.18
CA PRO A 66 18.50 3.74 -10.56
C PRO A 66 18.91 2.44 -11.28
N GLY A 67 20.00 2.50 -12.04
CA GLY A 67 20.62 1.26 -12.56
C GLY A 67 21.10 0.39 -11.40
N PHE A 68 20.97 -0.92 -11.53
CA PHE A 68 21.38 -1.82 -10.46
C PHE A 68 22.90 -2.09 -10.42
N ASP A 69 23.58 -1.84 -11.53
CA ASP A 69 25.03 -1.90 -11.73
C ASP A 69 25.73 -0.62 -11.25
N ASP A 70 25.10 0.19 -10.37
CA ASP A 70 25.66 1.45 -9.87
C ASP A 70 26.74 1.20 -8.81
N GLU A 71 27.93 1.78 -8.99
CA GLU A 71 29.12 1.53 -8.16
C GLU A 71 29.52 2.75 -7.32
N GLY A 72 30.20 2.52 -6.19
CA GLY A 72 30.66 3.54 -5.22
C GLY A 72 29.68 3.76 -4.06
N GLU A 73 30.04 4.58 -3.06
CA GLU A 73 29.17 4.84 -1.88
C GLU A 73 27.77 5.36 -2.28
N LEU A 74 27.71 6.21 -3.31
CA LEU A 74 26.44 6.68 -3.88
C LEU A 74 25.69 5.57 -4.66
N GLY A 75 26.41 4.59 -5.20
CA GLY A 75 25.87 3.43 -5.90
C GLY A 75 25.22 2.42 -4.95
N GLU A 76 25.88 2.08 -3.83
CA GLU A 76 25.32 1.18 -2.80
C GLU A 76 23.99 1.73 -2.24
N MET A 77 23.96 3.01 -1.89
CA MET A 77 22.72 3.67 -1.45
C MET A 77 21.60 3.64 -2.51
N ARG A 78 21.94 3.63 -3.81
CA ARG A 78 20.97 3.54 -4.91
C ARG A 78 20.48 2.12 -5.12
N VAL A 79 21.35 1.11 -4.94
CA VAL A 79 20.96 -0.30 -4.96
C VAL A 79 20.00 -0.61 -3.82
N GLU A 80 20.28 -0.14 -2.60
CA GLU A 80 19.35 -0.25 -1.46
C GLU A 80 17.99 0.39 -1.76
N ARG A 81 17.97 1.54 -2.43
CA ARG A 81 16.72 2.19 -2.86
C ARG A 81 15.97 1.35 -3.87
N THR A 82 16.66 0.74 -4.84
CA THR A 82 16.05 -0.18 -5.81
C THR A 82 15.43 -1.39 -5.10
N LEU A 83 16.07 -1.92 -4.06
CA LEU A 83 15.49 -2.98 -3.22
C LEU A 83 14.20 -2.50 -2.51
N LYS A 84 14.18 -1.28 -1.97
CA LYS A 84 12.94 -0.69 -1.41
C LYS A 84 11.84 -0.47 -2.44
N VAL A 85 12.18 -0.28 -3.73
CA VAL A 85 11.16 -0.21 -4.80
C VAL A 85 10.51 -1.58 -5.03
N ILE A 86 11.26 -2.68 -4.94
CA ILE A 86 10.70 -4.05 -5.08
C ILE A 86 9.53 -4.26 -4.11
N GLU A 87 9.67 -3.81 -2.85
CA GLU A 87 8.67 -4.01 -1.79
C GLU A 87 7.29 -3.44 -2.10
N LYS A 88 7.23 -2.41 -2.95
CA LYS A 88 6.00 -1.74 -3.37
C LYS A 88 5.63 -1.98 -4.84
N THR A 89 6.41 -2.75 -5.58
CA THR A 89 6.21 -2.98 -7.02
C THR A 89 5.13 -4.04 -7.26
N ASP A 90 4.05 -3.67 -7.95
CA ASP A 90 3.02 -4.61 -8.36
C ASP A 90 3.48 -5.43 -9.57
N ILE A 91 4.07 -4.78 -10.57
CA ILE A 91 4.63 -5.41 -11.79
C ILE A 91 5.95 -4.74 -12.18
N ALA A 92 6.92 -5.53 -12.61
CA ALA A 92 8.24 -5.06 -13.03
C ALA A 92 8.38 -5.06 -14.55
N LEU A 93 8.84 -3.94 -15.11
CA LEU A 93 9.33 -3.84 -16.48
C LEU A 93 10.85 -3.96 -16.43
N PHE A 94 11.39 -5.08 -16.88
CA PHE A 94 12.81 -5.36 -16.78
C PHE A 94 13.48 -5.16 -18.14
N LEU A 95 14.30 -4.11 -18.26
CA LEU A 95 15.07 -3.84 -19.45
C LEU A 95 16.31 -4.74 -19.46
N CYS A 96 16.25 -5.81 -20.24
CA CYS A 96 17.33 -6.79 -20.42
C CYS A 96 18.27 -6.37 -21.55
N GLU A 97 19.56 -6.59 -21.36
CA GLU A 97 20.58 -6.44 -22.39
C GLU A 97 21.02 -7.79 -22.96
N ASN A 98 21.46 -8.71 -22.10
CA ASN A 98 22.12 -9.97 -22.53
C ASN A 98 21.76 -11.21 -21.69
N GLY A 99 21.04 -11.06 -20.58
CA GLY A 99 20.73 -12.17 -19.67
C GLY A 99 21.90 -12.60 -18.78
N ASP A 100 22.75 -11.66 -18.35
CA ASP A 100 23.91 -11.98 -17.50
C ASP A 100 23.51 -12.41 -16.07
N GLU A 101 24.50 -12.84 -15.28
CA GLU A 101 24.28 -13.36 -13.91
C GLU A 101 23.63 -12.31 -13.00
N GLU A 102 23.95 -11.03 -13.19
CA GLU A 102 23.39 -9.94 -12.40
C GLU A 102 21.91 -9.74 -12.72
N GLU A 103 21.55 -9.68 -14.02
CA GLU A 103 20.15 -9.61 -14.46
C GLU A 103 19.33 -10.80 -13.93
N GLN A 104 19.90 -12.01 -14.00
CA GLN A 104 19.26 -13.21 -13.48
C GLN A 104 19.04 -13.12 -11.96
N ALA A 105 20.00 -12.61 -11.19
CA ALA A 105 19.87 -12.41 -9.75
C ALA A 105 18.74 -11.42 -9.41
N TRP A 106 18.61 -10.32 -10.15
CA TRP A 106 17.51 -9.36 -9.95
C TRP A 106 16.15 -9.91 -10.31
N ILE A 107 16.04 -10.59 -11.45
CA ILE A 107 14.79 -11.25 -11.85
C ILE A 107 14.40 -12.32 -10.82
N LYS A 108 15.37 -13.06 -10.27
CA LYS A 108 15.13 -14.01 -9.18
C LYS A 108 14.55 -13.33 -7.95
N ARG A 109 15.12 -12.21 -7.49
CA ARG A 109 14.59 -11.42 -6.36
C ARG A 109 13.16 -10.94 -6.59
N LEU A 110 12.84 -10.50 -7.81
CA LEU A 110 11.47 -10.10 -8.18
C LEU A 110 10.51 -11.31 -8.12
N LYS A 111 10.90 -12.46 -8.66
CA LYS A 111 10.11 -13.70 -8.64
C LYS A 111 9.90 -14.25 -7.22
N GLU A 112 10.92 -14.22 -6.36
CA GLU A 112 10.83 -14.61 -4.94
C GLU A 112 9.79 -13.76 -4.17
N ARG A 113 9.51 -12.54 -4.64
CA ARG A 113 8.47 -11.64 -4.10
C ARG A 113 7.14 -11.74 -4.84
N ASN A 114 6.96 -12.73 -5.71
CA ASN A 114 5.77 -12.89 -6.56
C ASN A 114 5.44 -11.61 -7.35
N ILE A 115 6.46 -10.95 -7.90
CA ILE A 115 6.28 -9.80 -8.80
C ILE A 115 6.34 -10.32 -10.23
N PRO A 116 5.25 -10.19 -11.02
CA PRO A 116 5.30 -10.49 -12.44
C PRO A 116 6.33 -9.59 -13.14
N VAL A 117 7.09 -10.19 -14.06
CA VAL A 117 8.18 -9.49 -14.78
C VAL A 117 7.87 -9.50 -16.28
N VAL A 118 7.83 -8.33 -16.90
CA VAL A 118 7.80 -8.16 -18.36
C VAL A 118 9.22 -7.86 -18.81
N LEU A 119 9.80 -8.74 -19.64
CA LEU A 119 11.12 -8.55 -20.22
C LEU A 119 11.02 -7.57 -21.40
N ILE A 120 11.90 -6.57 -21.43
CA ILE A 120 11.93 -5.52 -22.43
C ILE A 120 13.31 -5.45 -23.06
N LEU A 121 13.37 -5.45 -24.39
CA LEU A 121 14.59 -5.19 -25.14
C LEU A 121 14.44 -3.85 -25.88
N ASN A 122 15.10 -2.81 -25.35
CA ASN A 122 14.96 -1.43 -25.81
C ASN A 122 16.01 -1.06 -26.89
N LYS A 123 15.78 0.07 -27.57
CA LYS A 123 16.62 0.68 -28.61
C LYS A 123 16.63 -0.11 -29.93
N SER A 124 15.48 -0.68 -30.30
CA SER A 124 15.34 -1.45 -31.55
C SER A 124 15.59 -0.63 -32.82
N ASP A 125 15.56 0.70 -32.73
CA ASP A 125 15.83 1.65 -33.81
C ASP A 125 17.31 1.75 -34.20
N ILE A 126 18.23 1.45 -33.27
CA ILE A 126 19.68 1.60 -33.47
C ILE A 126 20.46 0.30 -33.25
N ARG A 127 19.82 -0.78 -32.81
CA ARG A 127 20.46 -2.08 -32.59
C ARG A 127 20.37 -2.98 -33.82
N PRO A 128 21.47 -3.22 -34.55
CA PRO A 128 21.45 -4.13 -35.70
C PRO A 128 21.31 -5.61 -35.28
N ASP A 129 21.65 -5.96 -34.04
CA ASP A 129 21.67 -7.31 -33.48
C ASP A 129 20.41 -7.66 -32.66
N ILE A 130 19.32 -6.90 -32.83
CA ILE A 130 18.11 -7.00 -32.01
C ILE A 130 17.51 -8.41 -31.99
N GLY A 131 17.47 -9.09 -33.15
CA GLY A 131 16.90 -10.43 -33.28
C GLY A 131 17.73 -11.50 -32.57
N SER A 132 19.06 -11.46 -32.71
CA SER A 132 19.96 -12.39 -32.01
C SER A 132 19.92 -12.21 -30.50
N ARG A 133 19.82 -10.96 -30.02
CA ARG A 133 19.69 -10.68 -28.58
C ARG A 133 18.35 -11.14 -28.02
N ALA A 134 17.26 -10.91 -28.74
CA ALA A 134 15.94 -11.38 -28.32
C ALA A 134 15.92 -12.91 -28.18
N ALA A 135 16.51 -13.64 -29.13
CA ALA A 135 16.66 -15.09 -29.05
C ALA A 135 17.54 -15.55 -27.88
N GLN A 136 18.60 -14.80 -27.55
CA GLN A 136 19.44 -15.08 -26.38
C GLN A 136 18.66 -14.90 -25.07
N ILE A 137 17.94 -13.78 -24.93
CA ILE A 137 17.10 -13.49 -23.75
C ILE A 137 16.03 -14.59 -23.60
N GLU A 138 15.38 -14.97 -24.69
CA GLU A 138 14.39 -16.05 -24.71
C GLU A 138 14.99 -17.39 -24.27
N LYS A 139 16.20 -17.72 -24.71
CA LYS A 139 16.91 -18.91 -24.27
C LYS A 139 17.24 -18.90 -22.76
N VAL A 140 17.57 -17.73 -22.20
CA VAL A 140 17.92 -17.60 -20.78
C VAL A 140 16.68 -17.64 -19.88
N TYR A 141 15.63 -16.93 -20.26
CA TYR A 141 14.46 -16.71 -19.38
C TYR A 141 13.24 -17.56 -19.75
N GLY A 142 13.26 -18.25 -20.89
CA GLY A 142 12.14 -19.03 -21.42
C GLY A 142 11.00 -18.18 -21.97
N GLU A 143 11.20 -16.87 -22.13
CA GLU A 143 10.20 -15.92 -22.59
C GLU A 143 10.80 -14.92 -23.57
N HIS A 144 10.10 -14.66 -24.67
CA HIS A 144 10.52 -13.67 -25.66
C HIS A 144 10.34 -12.25 -25.11
N PRO A 145 11.36 -11.36 -25.16
CA PRO A 145 11.22 -10.00 -24.67
C PRO A 145 10.34 -9.14 -25.59
N VAL A 146 9.67 -8.14 -25.02
CA VAL A 146 8.98 -7.11 -25.81
C VAL A 146 10.05 -6.19 -26.42
N ILE A 147 10.15 -6.20 -27.74
CA ILE A 147 11.11 -5.38 -28.48
C ILE A 147 10.53 -3.97 -28.67
N VAL A 148 11.26 -2.95 -28.18
CA VAL A 148 10.77 -1.57 -28.19
C VAL A 148 11.84 -0.56 -28.60
N SER A 149 11.37 0.61 -29.01
CA SER A 149 12.18 1.82 -29.17
C SER A 149 11.47 2.98 -28.47
N ALA A 150 12.00 3.39 -27.32
CA ALA A 150 11.50 4.55 -26.61
C ALA A 150 11.60 5.86 -27.45
N GLN A 151 12.52 5.91 -28.42
CA GLN A 151 12.72 7.09 -29.27
C GLN A 151 11.68 7.21 -30.39
N SER A 152 11.38 6.10 -31.07
CA SER A 152 10.40 6.07 -32.17
C SER A 152 8.96 5.77 -31.72
N GLY A 153 8.78 5.30 -30.48
CA GLY A 153 7.49 4.84 -29.95
C GLY A 153 7.10 3.43 -30.39
N THR A 154 7.97 2.71 -31.11
CA THR A 154 7.74 1.32 -31.53
C THR A 154 7.65 0.41 -30.31
N GLY A 155 6.65 -0.48 -30.26
CA GLY A 155 6.55 -1.51 -29.21
C GLY A 155 5.87 -1.06 -27.90
N ILE A 156 5.44 0.20 -27.81
CA ILE A 156 4.85 0.75 -26.56
C ILE A 156 3.48 0.13 -26.25
N HIS A 157 2.66 -0.12 -27.27
CA HIS A 157 1.35 -0.75 -27.09
C HIS A 157 1.48 -2.21 -26.63
N GLU A 158 2.53 -2.89 -27.08
CA GLU A 158 2.87 -4.26 -26.73
C GLU A 158 3.29 -4.36 -25.26
N ILE A 159 3.95 -3.34 -24.69
CA ILE A 159 4.19 -3.26 -23.25
C ILE A 159 2.87 -3.22 -22.48
N HIS A 160 1.91 -2.37 -22.90
CA HIS A 160 0.61 -2.29 -22.22
C HIS A 160 -0.14 -3.62 -22.26
N ARG A 161 -0.09 -4.33 -23.40
CA ARG A 161 -0.67 -5.68 -23.51
C ARG A 161 0.04 -6.68 -22.59
N ALA A 162 1.37 -6.68 -22.56
CA ALA A 162 2.14 -7.59 -21.71
C ALA A 162 1.87 -7.33 -20.21
N ILE A 163 1.68 -6.07 -19.80
CA ILE A 163 1.27 -5.73 -18.44
C ILE A 163 -0.10 -6.35 -18.13
N LEU A 164 -1.08 -6.18 -19.02
CA LEU A 164 -2.43 -6.74 -18.85
C LEU A 164 -2.43 -8.26 -18.75
N GLU A 165 -1.62 -8.94 -19.57
CA GLU A 165 -1.52 -10.40 -19.59
C GLU A 165 -0.82 -10.97 -18.35
N LYS A 166 0.12 -10.23 -17.75
CA LYS A 166 0.91 -10.69 -16.60
C LYS A 166 0.32 -10.31 -15.24
N LEU A 167 -0.62 -9.38 -15.19
CA LEU A 167 -1.28 -9.06 -13.93
C LEU A 167 -2.13 -10.27 -13.48
N PRO A 168 -2.16 -10.58 -12.17
CA PRO A 168 -3.03 -11.61 -11.64
C PRO A 168 -4.50 -11.35 -12.01
N ALA A 169 -5.27 -12.42 -12.27
CA ALA A 169 -6.68 -12.29 -12.65
C ALA A 169 -7.52 -11.61 -11.55
N ASP A 170 -7.13 -11.79 -10.28
CA ASP A 170 -7.74 -11.19 -9.10
C ASP A 170 -7.21 -9.77 -8.78
N PHE A 171 -6.35 -9.20 -9.64
CA PHE A 171 -5.79 -7.89 -9.40
C PHE A 171 -6.89 -6.82 -9.38
N GLY A 172 -7.06 -6.17 -8.23
CA GLY A 172 -8.08 -5.14 -8.03
C GLY A 172 -9.45 -5.67 -7.60
N GLU A 173 -9.63 -6.98 -7.43
CA GLU A 173 -10.89 -7.56 -6.92
C GLU A 173 -11.10 -7.29 -5.41
N GLN A 174 -10.03 -6.99 -4.67
CA GLN A 174 -10.14 -6.66 -3.25
C GLN A 174 -10.98 -5.39 -3.05
N THR A 175 -11.97 -5.49 -2.18
CA THR A 175 -12.86 -4.38 -1.82
C THR A 175 -12.66 -4.00 -0.35
N ILE A 176 -12.97 -2.75 -0.01
CA ILE A 176 -12.84 -2.19 1.34
C ILE A 176 -13.81 -2.88 2.30
N THR A 177 -15.04 -3.12 1.85
CA THR A 177 -16.09 -3.74 2.65
C THR A 177 -16.11 -5.27 2.56
N GLY A 178 -15.28 -5.87 1.70
CA GLY A 178 -15.23 -7.32 1.52
C GLY A 178 -16.62 -7.90 1.22
N ASN A 179 -17.08 -8.81 2.06
CA ASN A 179 -18.42 -9.42 1.94
C ASN A 179 -19.43 -8.88 2.96
N LEU A 180 -19.13 -7.77 3.66
CA LEU A 180 -19.97 -7.24 4.74
C LEU A 180 -21.26 -6.58 4.26
N VAL A 181 -21.36 -6.25 2.97
CA VAL A 181 -22.51 -5.54 2.39
C VAL A 181 -22.88 -6.11 1.02
N LYS A 182 -24.16 -6.04 0.68
CA LYS A 182 -24.74 -6.40 -0.62
C LYS A 182 -25.60 -5.26 -1.19
N GLU A 183 -26.02 -5.42 -2.45
CA GLU A 183 -26.92 -4.46 -3.12
C GLU A 183 -28.20 -4.23 -2.31
N GLY A 184 -28.55 -2.95 -2.10
CA GLY A 184 -29.73 -2.54 -1.34
C GLY A 184 -29.54 -2.43 0.18
N ASP A 185 -28.41 -2.86 0.75
CA ASP A 185 -28.17 -2.72 2.19
C ASP A 185 -28.12 -1.25 2.63
N VAL A 186 -28.69 -0.96 3.79
CA VAL A 186 -28.54 0.35 4.46
C VAL A 186 -27.25 0.35 5.27
N VAL A 187 -26.35 1.29 4.99
CA VAL A 187 -25.06 1.42 5.68
C VAL A 187 -24.96 2.80 6.32
N LEU A 188 -24.65 2.82 7.61
CA LEU A 188 -24.51 4.04 8.40
C LEU A 188 -23.03 4.33 8.70
N LEU A 189 -22.55 5.48 8.23
CA LEU A 189 -21.20 5.98 8.49
C LEU A 189 -21.22 6.98 9.65
N VAL A 190 -20.61 6.62 10.78
CA VAL A 190 -20.45 7.51 11.95
C VAL A 190 -19.08 8.17 11.88
N MET A 191 -19.07 9.44 11.50
CA MET A 191 -17.87 10.21 11.19
C MET A 191 -17.83 11.44 12.10
N PRO A 192 -17.06 11.43 13.21
CA PRO A 192 -16.89 12.63 14.03
C PRO A 192 -16.28 13.76 13.18
N GLN A 193 -16.51 15.02 13.58
CA GLN A 193 -15.80 16.14 12.96
C GLN A 193 -14.32 15.98 13.27
N ASP A 194 -13.58 15.50 12.28
CA ASP A 194 -12.15 15.31 12.40
C ASP A 194 -11.47 16.68 12.30
N ILE A 195 -10.91 17.17 13.40
CA ILE A 195 -10.14 18.42 13.45
C ILE A 195 -8.98 18.37 12.44
N GLN A 196 -8.54 17.16 12.08
CA GLN A 196 -7.42 16.91 11.17
C GLN A 196 -7.79 17.06 9.69
N ALA A 197 -9.07 17.01 9.34
CA ALA A 197 -9.51 17.22 7.96
C ALA A 197 -9.56 18.73 7.64
N PRO A 198 -9.02 19.19 6.49
CA PRO A 198 -9.20 20.57 6.05
C PRO A 198 -10.68 20.93 6.02
N LYS A 199 -11.03 22.15 6.46
CA LYS A 199 -12.43 22.61 6.45
C LYS A 199 -13.10 22.30 5.11
N GLY A 200 -14.23 21.62 5.17
CA GLY A 200 -15.02 21.24 3.99
C GLY A 200 -14.54 19.98 3.24
N ARG A 201 -13.70 19.14 3.84
CA ARG A 201 -13.26 17.87 3.24
C ARG A 201 -13.45 16.68 4.19
N LEU A 202 -13.76 15.52 3.61
CA LEU A 202 -13.71 14.23 4.29
C LEU A 202 -12.29 13.65 4.20
N ILE A 203 -11.92 12.80 5.16
CA ILE A 203 -10.65 12.06 5.06
C ILE A 203 -10.76 10.97 3.99
N LEU A 204 -9.62 10.58 3.42
CA LEU A 204 -9.56 9.65 2.30
C LEU A 204 -10.29 8.32 2.57
N PRO A 205 -10.14 7.64 3.74
CA PRO A 205 -10.89 6.42 4.02
C PRO A 205 -12.41 6.58 3.89
N GLN A 206 -12.96 7.69 4.36
CA GLN A 206 -14.39 7.98 4.29
C GLN A 206 -14.85 8.14 2.84
N VAL A 207 -14.09 8.91 2.03
CA VAL A 207 -14.40 9.12 0.60
C VAL A 207 -14.38 7.80 -0.16
N GLN A 208 -13.36 6.97 0.06
CA GLN A 208 -13.23 5.69 -0.64
C GLN A 208 -14.33 4.70 -0.25
N THR A 209 -14.64 4.57 1.05
CA THR A 209 -15.72 3.70 1.52
C THR A 209 -17.08 4.17 0.98
N ILE A 210 -17.37 5.47 0.97
CA ILE A 210 -18.62 6.00 0.37
C ILE A 210 -18.68 5.63 -1.11
N ARG A 211 -17.59 5.83 -1.86
CA ARG A 211 -17.57 5.52 -3.29
C ARG A 211 -17.87 4.05 -3.56
N GLU A 212 -17.21 3.15 -2.84
CA GLU A 212 -17.44 1.70 -3.01
C GLU A 212 -18.86 1.29 -2.64
N LEU A 213 -19.40 1.81 -1.54
CA LEU A 213 -20.77 1.52 -1.13
C LEU A 213 -21.79 1.95 -2.21
N LEU A 214 -21.54 3.09 -2.86
CA LEU A 214 -22.36 3.56 -3.98
C LEU A 214 -22.18 2.68 -5.23
N ASP A 215 -20.96 2.24 -5.54
CA ASP A 215 -20.70 1.29 -6.65
C ASP A 215 -21.42 -0.05 -6.42
N ARG A 216 -21.56 -0.46 -5.17
CA ARG A 216 -22.35 -1.64 -4.74
C ARG A 216 -23.85 -1.37 -4.60
N LYS A 217 -24.30 -0.15 -4.91
CA LYS A 217 -25.70 0.28 -4.79
C LYS A 217 -26.29 0.09 -3.39
N CYS A 218 -25.48 0.31 -2.36
CA CYS A 218 -25.95 0.41 -0.98
C CYS A 218 -26.63 1.77 -0.74
N LEU A 219 -27.54 1.82 0.23
CA LEU A 219 -28.14 3.05 0.73
C LEU A 219 -27.26 3.63 1.83
N VAL A 220 -26.50 4.69 1.52
CA VAL A 220 -25.50 5.26 2.43
C VAL A 220 -26.07 6.44 3.19
N MET A 221 -26.01 6.38 4.52
CA MET A 221 -26.31 7.50 5.42
C MET A 221 -25.08 7.83 6.27
N SER A 222 -24.90 9.10 6.62
CA SER A 222 -23.78 9.56 7.44
C SER A 222 -24.20 10.53 8.52
N CYS A 223 -23.58 10.44 9.69
CA CYS A 223 -23.81 11.37 10.79
C CYS A 223 -22.54 11.62 11.62
N THR A 224 -22.53 12.70 12.40
CA THR A 224 -21.56 12.89 13.49
C THR A 224 -21.97 12.05 14.70
N THR A 225 -21.02 11.79 15.61
CA THR A 225 -21.23 10.94 16.79
C THR A 225 -22.38 11.43 17.68
N ASP A 226 -22.53 12.75 17.84
CA ASP A 226 -23.62 13.37 18.61
C ASP A 226 -25.00 13.22 17.95
N LYS A 227 -25.05 12.91 16.66
CA LYS A 227 -26.27 12.70 15.87
C LYS A 227 -26.61 11.24 15.63
N LEU A 228 -25.85 10.30 16.19
CA LEU A 228 -26.10 8.87 16.02
C LEU A 228 -27.52 8.46 16.43
N GLY A 229 -27.96 8.84 17.64
CA GLY A 229 -29.29 8.49 18.13
C GLY A 229 -30.44 9.07 17.29
N ASP A 230 -30.30 10.32 16.85
CA ASP A 230 -31.29 10.98 15.97
C ASP A 230 -31.35 10.29 14.59
N THR A 231 -30.18 9.94 14.06
CA THR A 231 -30.03 9.24 12.78
C THR A 231 -30.69 7.87 12.82
N LEU A 232 -30.42 7.07 13.87
CA LEU A 232 -31.02 5.75 14.03
C LEU A 232 -32.55 5.82 14.12
N ARG A 233 -33.12 6.84 14.77
CA ARG A 233 -34.58 7.06 14.83
C ARG A 233 -35.19 7.48 13.50
N THR A 234 -34.40 8.05 12.59
CA THR A 234 -34.87 8.52 11.28
C THR A 234 -34.93 7.36 10.27
N LEU A 235 -34.13 6.31 10.48
CA LEU A 235 -34.13 5.13 9.63
C LEU A 235 -35.38 4.27 9.86
N ALA A 236 -36.01 3.83 8.77
CA ALA A 236 -37.19 2.96 8.84
C ALA A 236 -36.87 1.57 9.43
N SER A 237 -35.62 1.13 9.33
CA SER A 237 -35.10 -0.12 9.89
C SER A 237 -33.64 0.06 10.34
N PRO A 238 -33.14 -0.77 11.26
CA PRO A 238 -31.72 -0.76 11.62
C PRO A 238 -30.81 -0.87 10.38
N PRO A 239 -29.69 -0.13 10.33
CA PRO A 239 -28.72 -0.31 9.25
C PRO A 239 -28.10 -1.71 9.34
N GLN A 240 -27.83 -2.32 8.18
CA GLN A 240 -27.17 -3.62 8.11
C GLN A 240 -25.74 -3.54 8.67
N LEU A 241 -25.03 -2.47 8.32
CA LEU A 241 -23.67 -2.23 8.76
C LEU A 241 -23.51 -0.79 9.27
N ILE A 242 -22.87 -0.65 10.42
CA ILE A 242 -22.37 0.63 10.93
C ILE A 242 -20.86 0.65 10.79
N ILE A 243 -20.32 1.67 10.11
CA ILE A 243 -18.88 1.90 9.98
C ILE A 243 -18.56 3.18 10.74
N THR A 244 -17.67 3.10 11.72
CA THR A 244 -17.33 4.24 12.59
C THR A 244 -15.85 4.57 12.55
N ASP A 245 -15.49 5.79 12.98
CA ASP A 245 -14.11 6.06 13.36
C ASP A 245 -13.71 5.27 14.63
N SER A 246 -12.46 4.80 14.67
CA SER A 246 -11.90 4.04 15.81
C SER A 246 -11.84 4.87 17.09
N GLN A 247 -11.91 6.20 17.00
CA GLN A 247 -11.91 7.08 18.16
C GLN A 247 -13.18 6.99 19.01
N VAL A 248 -14.33 6.80 18.36
CA VAL A 248 -15.66 6.77 18.98
C VAL A 248 -16.29 5.37 18.97
N PHE A 249 -15.48 4.34 18.66
CA PHE A 249 -15.91 2.96 18.45
C PHE A 249 -16.75 2.41 19.62
N GLN A 250 -16.29 2.61 20.85
CA GLN A 250 -17.01 2.15 22.05
C GLN A 250 -18.36 2.86 22.24
N THR A 251 -18.39 4.18 21.99
CA THR A 251 -19.62 4.99 22.09
C THR A 251 -20.67 4.53 21.07
N VAL A 252 -20.24 4.22 19.85
CA VAL A 252 -21.14 3.70 18.80
C VAL A 252 -21.61 2.28 19.13
N TYR A 253 -20.71 1.41 19.62
CA TYR A 253 -21.08 0.06 20.04
C TYR A 253 -22.14 0.04 21.13
N GLN A 254 -22.13 0.97 22.07
CA GLN A 254 -23.14 1.06 23.13
C GLN A 254 -24.52 1.53 22.62
N GLN A 255 -24.57 2.23 21.49
CA GLN A 255 -25.80 2.82 20.95
C GLN A 255 -26.36 2.06 19.73
N LYS A 256 -25.58 1.15 19.12
CA LYS A 256 -26.02 0.45 17.92
C LYS A 256 -27.21 -0.47 18.21
N PRO A 257 -28.12 -0.68 17.24
CA PRO A 257 -29.08 -1.77 17.29
C PRO A 257 -28.39 -3.14 17.42
N ALA A 258 -29.06 -4.12 18.04
CA ALA A 258 -28.50 -5.45 18.24
C ALA A 258 -28.24 -6.16 16.90
N GLU A 259 -29.14 -5.94 15.94
CA GLU A 259 -29.16 -6.52 14.60
C GLU A 259 -28.07 -5.94 13.68
N SER A 260 -27.62 -4.71 13.94
CA SER A 260 -26.61 -4.04 13.11
C SER A 260 -25.22 -4.61 13.35
N CYS A 261 -24.54 -5.01 12.27
CA CYS A 261 -23.10 -5.26 12.31
C CYS A 261 -22.34 -3.96 12.58
N LEU A 262 -21.15 -4.06 13.16
CA LEU A 262 -20.33 -2.91 13.48
C LEU A 262 -18.88 -3.16 13.06
N THR A 263 -18.28 -2.20 12.38
CA THR A 263 -16.86 -2.18 12.04
C THR A 263 -16.33 -0.75 12.08
N SER A 264 -15.03 -0.55 11.83
CA SER A 264 -14.44 0.78 11.70
C SER A 264 -13.71 0.95 10.39
N PHE A 265 -13.52 2.20 9.96
CA PHE A 265 -12.70 2.49 8.77
C PHE A 265 -11.30 1.89 8.89
N SER A 266 -10.70 1.91 10.09
CA SER A 266 -9.37 1.31 10.33
C SER A 266 -9.39 -0.21 10.16
N VAL A 267 -10.44 -0.89 10.62
CA VAL A 267 -10.60 -2.34 10.50
C VAL A 267 -10.80 -2.74 9.03
N LEU A 268 -11.69 -2.03 8.32
CA LEU A 268 -11.90 -2.25 6.89
C LEU A 268 -10.62 -2.06 6.08
N PHE A 269 -9.86 -1.00 6.36
CA PHE A 269 -8.60 -0.75 5.67
C PHE A 269 -7.50 -1.76 6.06
N ALA A 270 -7.55 -2.32 7.27
CA ALA A 270 -6.65 -3.38 7.68
C ALA A 270 -6.89 -4.67 6.86
N GLY A 271 -8.13 -4.99 6.50
CA GLY A 271 -8.44 -6.05 5.53
C GLY A 271 -8.10 -5.67 4.08
N TYR A 272 -8.50 -4.46 3.67
CA TYR A 272 -8.31 -3.96 2.30
C TYR A 272 -6.83 -3.87 1.88
N LYS A 273 -5.94 -3.40 2.77
CA LYS A 273 -4.51 -3.22 2.47
C LYS A 273 -3.60 -4.25 3.13
N GLY A 274 -4.06 -4.95 4.17
CA GLY A 274 -3.25 -5.90 4.92
C GLY A 274 -3.84 -7.30 4.99
N ASP A 275 -3.54 -7.97 6.09
CA ASP A 275 -3.99 -9.32 6.43
C ASP A 275 -4.74 -9.24 7.77
N ILE A 276 -6.07 -9.11 7.68
CA ILE A 276 -6.93 -8.89 8.85
C ILE A 276 -6.87 -10.05 9.83
N HIS A 277 -6.81 -11.28 9.34
CA HIS A 277 -6.78 -12.47 10.19
C HIS A 277 -5.48 -12.52 10.99
N TYR A 278 -4.35 -12.27 10.34
CA TYR A 278 -3.06 -12.17 11.02
C TYR A 278 -3.02 -11.03 12.04
N TYR A 279 -3.63 -9.88 11.72
CA TYR A 279 -3.73 -8.76 12.66
C TYR A 279 -4.58 -9.07 13.89
N VAL A 280 -5.71 -9.76 13.71
CA VAL A 280 -6.61 -10.19 14.78
C VAL A 280 -5.91 -11.22 15.67
N GLU A 281 -5.27 -12.23 15.08
CA GLU A 281 -4.49 -13.24 15.82
C GLU A 281 -3.36 -12.58 16.63
N SER A 282 -2.59 -11.70 15.99
CA SER A 282 -1.47 -11.00 16.62
C SER A 282 -1.89 -10.03 17.73
N ALA A 283 -3.16 -9.61 17.76
CA ALA A 283 -3.66 -8.73 18.83
C ALA A 283 -3.60 -9.39 20.21
N ALA A 284 -3.70 -10.72 20.28
CA ALA A 284 -3.57 -11.48 21.53
C ALA A 284 -2.19 -11.30 22.19
N ALA A 285 -1.14 -10.96 21.43
CA ALA A 285 0.18 -10.67 21.99
C ALA A 285 0.17 -9.47 22.95
N ILE A 286 -0.80 -8.55 22.83
CA ILE A 286 -1.01 -7.44 23.76
C ILE A 286 -1.21 -7.95 25.20
N ASP A 287 -1.86 -9.10 25.37
CA ASP A 287 -2.16 -9.67 26.69
C ASP A 287 -0.93 -10.27 27.37
N SER A 288 0.11 -10.59 26.59
CA SER A 288 1.38 -11.14 27.08
C SER A 288 2.45 -10.07 27.33
N LEU A 289 2.16 -8.80 27.03
CA LEU A 289 3.11 -7.71 27.22
C LEU A 289 3.36 -7.42 28.70
N THR A 290 4.61 -7.13 29.02
CA THR A 290 5.06 -6.75 30.36
C THR A 290 5.67 -5.34 30.35
N LYS A 291 5.99 -4.81 31.54
CA LYS A 291 6.69 -3.52 31.67
C LYS A 291 8.09 -3.50 31.04
N GLN A 292 8.66 -4.67 30.75
CA GLN A 292 9.96 -4.81 30.08
C GLN A 292 9.82 -5.03 28.57
N SER A 293 8.59 -5.19 28.08
CA SER A 293 8.34 -5.40 26.66
C SER A 293 8.64 -4.16 25.84
N HIS A 294 8.88 -4.39 24.56
CA HIS A 294 9.25 -3.40 23.58
C HIS A 294 8.28 -3.44 22.41
N VAL A 295 7.57 -2.33 22.16
CA VAL A 295 6.55 -2.21 21.12
C VAL A 295 7.02 -1.25 20.04
N LEU A 296 6.88 -1.66 18.78
CA LEU A 296 7.07 -0.77 17.63
C LEU A 296 5.71 -0.25 17.15
N ILE A 297 5.56 1.06 17.07
CA ILE A 297 4.42 1.69 16.40
C ILE A 297 4.90 2.22 15.05
N ALA A 298 4.34 1.69 13.96
CA ALA A 298 4.79 1.97 12.60
C ALA A 298 3.73 2.74 11.80
N GLU A 299 4.06 3.96 11.42
CA GLU A 299 3.24 4.83 10.58
C GLU A 299 3.67 4.72 9.11
N ALA A 300 2.78 4.27 8.24
CA ALA A 300 2.98 4.24 6.80
C ALA A 300 2.68 5.60 6.13
N CYS A 301 3.17 6.69 6.74
CA CYS A 301 3.08 8.05 6.21
C CYS A 301 4.17 8.95 6.79
N THR A 302 4.55 10.02 6.08
CA THR A 302 5.61 10.96 6.48
C THR A 302 5.08 12.36 6.85
N HIS A 303 3.76 12.55 6.98
CA HIS A 303 3.21 13.87 7.29
C HIS A 303 3.51 14.28 8.74
N ALA A 304 3.59 15.58 8.97
CA ALA A 304 3.84 16.12 10.31
C ALA A 304 2.72 15.67 11.28
N PRO A 305 3.05 15.15 12.48
CA PRO A 305 2.06 14.65 13.41
C PRO A 305 1.20 15.79 13.94
N LEU A 306 -0.09 15.53 14.12
CA LEU A 306 -1.02 16.48 14.74
C LEU A 306 -1.08 16.24 16.26
N THR A 307 -1.55 17.25 17.01
CA THR A 307 -1.59 17.26 18.48
C THR A 307 -2.48 16.19 19.11
N GLU A 308 -3.29 15.47 18.33
CA GLU A 308 -4.18 14.37 18.76
C GLU A 308 -4.00 13.10 17.93
N ASP A 309 -2.75 12.66 17.76
CA ASP A 309 -2.41 11.48 16.96
C ASP A 309 -2.78 10.16 17.65
N ILE A 310 -3.54 9.31 16.94
CA ILE A 310 -3.90 7.95 17.40
C ILE A 310 -2.65 7.13 17.69
N GLY A 311 -1.67 7.16 16.77
CA GLY A 311 -0.45 6.35 16.83
C GLY A 311 0.53 6.86 17.87
N ARG A 312 0.69 8.18 17.99
CA ARG A 312 1.72 8.77 18.86
C ARG A 312 1.26 9.14 20.26
N VAL A 313 -0.06 9.29 20.48
CA VAL A 313 -0.61 9.71 21.78
C VAL A 313 -1.59 8.68 22.32
N LYS A 314 -2.69 8.42 21.61
CA LYS A 314 -3.81 7.62 22.16
C LYS A 314 -3.40 6.18 22.43
N LEU A 315 -2.80 5.52 21.45
CA LEU A 315 -2.42 4.11 21.55
C LEU A 315 -1.31 3.88 22.58
N PRO A 316 -0.19 4.65 22.61
CA PRO A 316 0.78 4.60 23.71
C PRO A 316 0.16 4.77 25.08
N ARG A 317 -0.77 5.72 25.23
CA ARG A 317 -1.48 5.94 26.50
C ARG A 317 -2.33 4.74 26.91
N LEU A 318 -3.06 4.14 25.97
CA LEU A 318 -3.87 2.94 26.23
C LEU A 318 -3.00 1.74 26.63
N LEU A 319 -1.89 1.52 25.94
CA LEU A 319 -0.92 0.48 26.27
C LEU A 319 -0.30 0.71 27.65
N ARG A 320 0.22 1.92 27.94
CA ARG A 320 0.81 2.23 29.25
C ARG A 320 -0.20 2.15 30.39
N LYS A 321 -1.46 2.53 30.15
CA LYS A 321 -2.54 2.36 31.14
C LYS A 321 -2.76 0.89 31.51
N ARG A 322 -2.64 -0.03 30.55
CA ARG A 322 -2.89 -1.46 30.77
C ARG A 322 -1.64 -2.21 31.28
N ILE A 323 -0.47 -1.93 30.74
CA ILE A 323 0.79 -2.67 31.04
C ILE A 323 1.67 -1.94 32.07
N GLY A 324 1.71 -0.61 32.01
CA GLY A 324 2.49 0.26 32.91
C GLY A 324 3.40 1.25 32.17
N GLU A 325 3.73 2.35 32.83
CA GLU A 325 4.49 3.48 32.26
C GLU A 325 5.91 3.14 31.76
N ARG A 326 6.51 2.05 32.26
CA ARG A 326 7.86 1.62 31.86
C ARG A 326 7.90 0.89 30.50
N LEU A 327 6.75 0.61 29.89
CA LEU A 327 6.67 -0.03 28.58
C LEU A 327 7.45 0.81 27.55
N LYS A 328 8.44 0.18 26.89
CA LYS A 328 9.22 0.82 25.84
C LYS A 328 8.42 0.82 24.54
N ILE A 329 8.31 2.00 23.93
CA ILE A 329 7.57 2.19 22.67
C ILE A 329 8.45 3.02 21.75
N ASP A 330 8.81 2.43 20.61
CA ASP A 330 9.45 3.14 19.50
C ASP A 330 8.37 3.51 18.48
N ILE A 331 8.50 4.69 17.87
CA ILE A 331 7.56 5.17 16.85
C ILE A 331 8.38 5.50 15.60
N VAL A 332 8.03 4.87 14.48
CA VAL A 332 8.65 5.11 13.17
C VAL A 332 7.62 5.57 12.16
N SER A 333 8.07 6.30 11.14
CA SER A 333 7.20 6.87 10.10
C SER A 333 7.75 6.66 8.70
N GLY A 334 6.87 6.67 7.71
CA GLY A 334 7.25 6.52 6.31
C GLY A 334 8.00 5.21 6.07
N ASN A 335 9.20 5.31 5.51
CA ASN A 335 10.04 4.17 5.12
C ASN A 335 11.00 3.72 6.24
N ASP A 336 10.91 4.29 7.44
CA ASP A 336 11.82 4.01 8.57
C ASP A 336 11.44 2.73 9.33
N PHE A 337 10.84 1.76 8.65
CA PHE A 337 10.53 0.46 9.25
C PHE A 337 11.81 -0.35 9.40
N PRO A 338 12.20 -0.79 10.61
CA PRO A 338 13.47 -1.46 10.84
C PRO A 338 13.58 -2.78 10.07
N GLU A 339 14.78 -3.11 9.60
CA GLU A 339 15.05 -4.41 8.97
C GLU A 339 15.08 -5.55 10.00
N ASP A 340 15.75 -5.35 11.13
CA ASP A 340 15.74 -6.26 12.28
C ASP A 340 14.59 -5.90 13.24
N LEU A 341 13.63 -6.81 13.36
CA LEU A 341 12.45 -6.69 14.20
C LEU A 341 12.57 -7.52 15.48
N SER A 342 13.61 -8.36 15.61
CA SER A 342 13.75 -9.35 16.69
C SER A 342 13.75 -8.75 18.10
N GLY A 343 14.12 -7.47 18.22
CA GLY A 343 14.09 -6.71 19.48
C GLY A 343 12.70 -6.25 19.92
N TYR A 344 11.65 -6.49 19.14
CA TYR A 344 10.26 -6.08 19.46
C TYR A 344 9.39 -7.27 19.84
N ASN A 345 8.51 -7.07 20.82
CA ASN A 345 7.52 -8.06 21.25
C ASN A 345 6.18 -7.90 20.53
N LEU A 346 5.91 -6.73 19.95
CA LEU A 346 4.70 -6.45 19.20
C LEU A 346 4.96 -5.27 18.26
N ILE A 347 4.44 -5.38 17.04
CA ILE A 347 4.36 -4.28 16.08
C ILE A 347 2.90 -3.85 15.96
N ILE A 348 2.64 -2.55 16.01
CA ILE A 348 1.32 -1.98 15.77
C ILE A 348 1.44 -1.02 14.59
N HIS A 349 0.85 -1.40 13.46
CA HIS A 349 0.92 -0.67 12.21
C HIS A 349 -0.32 0.18 11.97
N CYS A 350 -0.16 1.36 11.37
CA CYS A 350 -1.31 2.20 11.03
C CYS A 350 -2.12 1.63 9.85
N GLY A 351 -3.27 2.24 9.53
CA GLY A 351 -4.13 1.86 8.39
C GLY A 351 -3.52 2.04 7.00
N ALA A 352 -2.29 2.54 6.91
CA ALA A 352 -1.49 2.58 5.69
C ALA A 352 -2.12 3.33 4.50
N CYS A 353 -2.85 4.41 4.78
CA CYS A 353 -3.57 5.19 3.76
C CYS A 353 -2.68 5.72 2.61
N MET A 354 -1.37 5.87 2.83
CA MET A 354 -0.41 6.36 1.83
C MET A 354 0.37 5.24 1.12
N PHE A 355 0.27 3.99 1.58
CA PHE A 355 1.00 2.85 1.01
C PHE A 355 0.07 1.99 0.15
N ASN A 356 0.62 1.40 -0.91
CA ASN A 356 -0.12 0.38 -1.65
C ASN A 356 -0.13 -0.94 -0.87
N ARG A 357 -1.07 -1.84 -1.24
CA ARG A 357 -1.27 -3.12 -0.58
C ARG A 357 0.03 -3.94 -0.56
N LYS A 358 0.77 -3.99 -1.67
CA LYS A 358 2.02 -4.74 -1.77
C LYS A 358 3.02 -4.33 -0.70
N TYR A 359 3.17 -3.03 -0.47
CA TYR A 359 4.12 -2.53 0.53
C TYR A 359 3.68 -2.81 1.98
N VAL A 360 2.38 -2.82 2.24
CA VAL A 360 1.87 -3.24 3.56
C VAL A 360 2.10 -4.74 3.77
N LEU A 361 1.83 -5.56 2.76
CA LEU A 361 2.06 -7.01 2.82
C LEU A 361 3.53 -7.36 2.98
N SER A 362 4.46 -6.60 2.38
CA SER A 362 5.90 -6.86 2.56
C SER A 362 6.34 -6.69 4.01
N ARG A 363 5.81 -5.68 4.73
CA ARG A 363 6.05 -5.48 6.17
C ARG A 363 5.46 -6.59 7.02
N ILE A 364 4.26 -7.05 6.67
CA ILE A 364 3.64 -8.21 7.32
C ILE A 364 4.51 -9.45 7.14
N GLU A 365 4.98 -9.71 5.92
CA GLU A 365 5.82 -10.87 5.63
C GLU A 365 7.15 -10.81 6.38
N GLN A 366 7.76 -9.62 6.49
CA GLN A 366 8.96 -9.40 7.27
C GLN A 366 8.73 -9.72 8.76
N ALA A 367 7.61 -9.26 9.33
CA ALA A 367 7.23 -9.56 10.71
C ALA A 367 6.97 -11.07 10.92
N LYS A 368 6.24 -11.72 9.99
CA LYS A 368 6.00 -13.17 10.00
C LYS A 368 7.30 -13.97 9.94
N THR A 369 8.20 -13.63 9.02
CA THR A 369 9.50 -14.28 8.84
C THR A 369 10.35 -14.20 10.12
N GLN A 370 10.34 -13.05 10.79
CA GLN A 370 11.07 -12.83 12.04
C GLN A 370 10.28 -13.26 13.30
N LYS A 371 9.09 -13.83 13.12
CA LYS A 371 8.20 -14.31 14.19
C LYS A 371 7.84 -13.24 15.22
N VAL A 372 7.69 -11.99 14.76
CA VAL A 372 7.24 -10.87 15.58
C VAL A 372 5.76 -10.63 15.29
N PRO A 373 4.85 -10.69 16.28
CA PRO A 373 3.44 -10.44 16.04
C PRO A 373 3.23 -8.99 15.62
N MET A 374 2.37 -8.79 14.62
CA MET A 374 2.06 -7.48 14.07
C MET A 374 0.55 -7.34 13.98
N THR A 375 0.00 -6.26 14.54
CA THR A 375 -1.42 -5.92 14.47
C THR A 375 -1.63 -4.52 13.89
N ASN A 376 -2.88 -4.10 13.71
CA ASN A 376 -3.25 -2.78 13.20
C ASN A 376 -3.81 -1.88 14.31
N TYR A 377 -3.73 -0.56 14.16
CA TYR A 377 -4.31 0.43 15.09
C TYR A 377 -5.77 0.13 15.46
N GLY A 378 -6.62 -0.11 14.46
CA GLY A 378 -8.05 -0.37 14.70
C GLY A 378 -8.26 -1.63 15.52
N ILE A 379 -7.52 -2.69 15.21
CA ILE A 379 -7.59 -3.99 15.88
C ILE A 379 -7.03 -3.92 17.30
N ALA A 380 -5.86 -3.28 17.48
CA ALA A 380 -5.27 -3.06 18.79
C ALA A 380 -6.21 -2.26 19.71
N ILE A 381 -6.84 -1.19 19.19
CA ILE A 381 -7.82 -0.39 19.96
C ILE A 381 -9.06 -1.22 20.30
N ALA A 382 -9.59 -2.00 19.35
CA ALA A 382 -10.73 -2.88 19.60
C ALA A 382 -10.41 -3.94 20.66
N HIS A 383 -9.21 -4.53 20.61
CA HIS A 383 -8.71 -5.48 21.62
C HIS A 383 -8.58 -4.84 23.00
N LEU A 384 -7.89 -3.70 23.09
CA LEU A 384 -7.68 -2.94 24.32
C LEU A 384 -9.00 -2.44 24.94
N SER A 385 -10.05 -2.28 24.14
CA SER A 385 -11.38 -1.86 24.58
C SER A 385 -12.33 -3.04 24.87
N GLY A 386 -11.90 -4.28 24.66
CA GLY A 386 -12.72 -5.48 24.93
C GLY A 386 -13.90 -5.66 23.97
N ILE A 387 -13.74 -5.22 22.71
CA ILE A 387 -14.78 -5.31 21.67
C ILE A 387 -14.32 -6.04 20.41
N LEU A 388 -13.13 -6.63 20.38
CA LEU A 388 -12.58 -7.27 19.18
C LEU A 388 -13.45 -8.45 18.69
N ASP A 389 -14.03 -9.21 19.60
CA ASP A 389 -14.97 -10.31 19.34
C ASP A 389 -16.36 -9.84 18.86
N LYS A 390 -16.61 -8.53 18.90
CA LYS A 390 -17.90 -7.89 18.62
C LYS A 390 -17.92 -7.06 17.34
N ILE A 391 -16.81 -7.06 16.59
CA ILE A 391 -16.67 -6.31 15.35
C ILE A 391 -16.65 -7.24 14.14
N SER A 392 -17.19 -6.77 13.02
CA SER A 392 -17.20 -7.47 11.74
C SER A 392 -16.04 -6.98 10.88
N TYR A 393 -15.41 -7.87 10.12
CA TYR A 393 -14.28 -7.56 9.26
C TYR A 393 -14.21 -8.47 8.04
#